data_AF-A0A9X6X751-F1
#
_entry.id   AF-A0A9X6X751-F1
#
_cell.length_a   1.000
_cell.length_b   1.000
_cell.length_c   1.000
_cell.angle_alpha   90.00
_cell.angle_beta   90.00
_cell.angle_gamma   90.00
#
_symmetry.space_group_name_H-M   'P 1'
#
loop_
_entity.id
_entity.type
_entity.pdbx_description
1 polymer ?
#
loop_
_entity_poly.entity_id
_entity_poly.type
_entity_poly.pdbx_seq_one_letter_code
_entity_poly.pdbx_strand_id
1 'polypeptide(L)' 'MDTNILYFKIYEHEVTSSDYVSWAIEMLLNDYSTDSLINLASFIEPLDILEVEEYFQRSIKELNISKPTHQKCAR' A
#
# COMPACT_ATOMS: atom_id res chain seq x y z
N MET A 1 7.05 -0.05 -4.84
CA MET A 1 5.94 -0.66 -5.62
C MET A 1 4.93 0.40 -6.02
N ASP A 2 4.54 0.45 -7.30
CA ASP A 2 3.52 1.39 -7.79
C ASP A 2 2.12 1.10 -7.21
N THR A 3 1.31 2.16 -7.06
CA THR A 3 -0.05 2.06 -6.52
C THR A 3 -0.97 1.19 -7.38
N ASN A 4 -0.91 1.29 -8.72
CA ASN A 4 -1.75 0.46 -9.60
C ASN A 4 -1.34 -1.01 -9.54
N ILE A 5 -0.04 -1.30 -9.42
CA ILE A 5 0.47 -2.66 -9.26
C ILE A 5 -0.03 -3.28 -7.95
N LEU A 6 0.03 -2.54 -6.85
CA LEU A 6 -0.50 -3.01 -5.56
C LEU A 6 -2.00 -3.30 -5.66
N TYR A 7 -2.78 -2.38 -6.23
CA TYR A 7 -4.21 -2.60 -6.41
C TYR A 7 -4.54 -3.76 -7.35
N PHE A 8 -3.74 -3.99 -8.40
CA PHE A 8 -3.88 -5.16 -9.26
C PHE A 8 -3.77 -6.45 -8.43
N LYS A 9 -2.70 -6.58 -7.63
CA LYS A 9 -2.53 -7.73 -6.71
C LYS A 9 -3.66 -7.89 -5.71
N ILE A 10 -4.19 -6.78 -5.17
CA ILE A 10 -5.36 -6.80 -4.27
C ILE A 10 -6.58 -7.39 -4.99
N TYR A 11 -6.82 -7.00 -6.24
CA TYR A 11 -7.96 -7.50 -7.02
C TYR A 11 -7.82 -8.97 -7.44
N GLU A 12 -6.59 -9.42 -7.74
CA GLU A 12 -6.31 -10.82 -8.08
C GLU A 12 -6.18 -11.73 -6.86
N HIS A 13 -6.31 -11.19 -5.64
CA HIS A 13 -6.08 -11.92 -4.39
C HIS A 13 -4.66 -12.50 -4.24
N GLU A 14 -3.67 -11.83 -4.83
CA GLU A 14 -2.24 -12.22 -4.83
C GLU A 14 -1.37 -11.28 -3.98
N VAL A 15 -1.98 -10.33 -3.27
CA VAL A 15 -1.25 -9.37 -2.42
C VAL A 15 -0.67 -10.07 -1.19
N THR A 16 0.55 -9.69 -0.83
CA THR A 16 1.26 -10.15 0.38
C THR A 16 1.48 -9.00 1.35
N SER A 17 1.74 -9.30 2.63
CA SER A 17 2.05 -8.25 3.61
C SER A 17 3.25 -7.39 3.20
N SER A 18 4.27 -8.01 2.59
CA SER A 18 5.47 -7.33 2.09
C SER A 18 5.19 -6.40 0.91
N ASP A 19 4.13 -6.64 0.14
CA ASP A 19 3.72 -5.73 -0.95
C ASP A 19 3.25 -4.38 -0.39
N TYR A 20 2.50 -4.38 0.71
CA TYR A 20 2.06 -3.15 1.39
C TYR A 20 3.24 -2.33 1.93
N VAL A 21 4.21 -3.00 2.57
CA VAL A 21 5.43 -2.34 3.07
C VAL A 21 6.26 -1.79 1.89
N SER A 22 6.42 -2.57 0.82
CA SER A 22 7.14 -2.16 -0.40
C SER A 22 6.47 -0.98 -1.12
N TRP A 23 5.14 -0.90 -1.06
CA TRP A 23 4.39 0.27 -1.54
C TRP A 23 4.62 1.48 -0.63
N ALA A 24 4.58 1.31 0.69
CA ALA A 24 4.78 2.40 1.62
C ALA A 24 6.16 3.06 1.47
N ILE A 25 7.22 2.24 1.34
CA ILE A 25 8.59 2.73 1.10
C ILE A 25 8.66 3.53 -0.21
N GLU A 26 8.04 3.04 -1.28
CA GLU A 26 8.01 3.73 -2.57
C GLU A 26 7.29 5.08 -2.48
N MET A 27 6.16 5.14 -1.78
CA MET A 27 5.43 6.38 -1.58
C MET A 27 6.28 7.42 -0.82
N LEU A 28 7.01 6.99 0.22
CA LEU A 28 7.96 7.86 0.93
C LEU A 28 9.09 8.35 0.03
N LEU A 29 9.62 7.51 -0.87
CA LEU A 29 10.65 7.89 -1.84
C LEU A 29 10.15 8.88 -2.89
N ASN A 30 8.82 8.95 -3.12
CA ASN A 30 8.18 9.87 -4.05
C ASN A 30 7.59 11.11 -3.33
N ASP A 31 8.16 11.50 -2.18
CA ASP A 31 7.79 12.68 -1.38
C ASP A 31 6.35 12.69 -0.82
N TYR A 32 5.67 11.55 -0.81
CA TYR A 32 4.42 11.39 -0.05
C TYR A 32 4.75 11.04 1.40
N SER A 33 4.06 11.66 2.36
CA SER A 33 4.32 11.38 3.78
C SER A 33 3.08 11.61 4.63
N THR A 34 2.72 10.60 5.43
CA THR A 34 1.71 10.66 6.48
C THR A 34 2.13 9.76 7.64
N ASP A 35 1.54 9.96 8.83
CA ASP A 35 1.89 9.15 10.01
C ASP A 35 1.64 7.66 9.77
N SER A 36 0.51 7.30 9.15
CA SER A 36 0.19 5.91 8.85
C SER A 36 1.14 5.31 7.80
N LEU A 37 1.58 6.11 6.83
CA LEU A 37 2.51 5.67 5.79
C LEU A 37 3.91 5.39 6.34
N ILE A 38 4.39 6.29 7.21
CA ILE A 38 5.68 6.13 7.90
C ILE A 38 5.66 4.88 8.77
N ASN A 39 4.58 4.67 9.53
CA ASN A 39 4.42 3.47 10.35
C ASN A 39 4.43 2.21 9.49
N LEU A 40 3.66 2.16 8.40
CA LEU A 40 3.62 1.00 7.49
C LEU A 40 4.99 0.68 6.89
N ALA A 41 5.75 1.69 6.47
CA ALA A 41 7.10 1.52 5.91
C ALA A 41 8.13 1.03 6.96
N SER A 42 7.85 1.21 8.24
CA SER A 42 8.73 0.81 9.34
C SER A 42 8.55 -0.65 9.79
N PHE A 43 7.56 -1.36 9.25
CA PHE A 43 7.28 -2.74 9.65
C PHE A 43 8.41 -3.69 9.25
N ILE A 44 8.74 -4.61 10.15
CA ILE A 44 9.79 -5.62 9.99
C ILE A 44 9.15 -6.99 10.22
N GLU A 45 9.62 -8.02 9.51
CA GLU A 45 9.09 -9.37 9.65
C GLU A 45 9.19 -9.92 11.09
N PRO A 46 8.22 -10.74 11.53
CA PRO A 46 7.06 -11.23 10.77
C PRO A 46 5.96 -10.16 10.60
N LEU A 47 5.32 -10.16 9.42
CA LEU A 47 4.27 -9.18 9.07
C LEU A 47 2.88 -9.78 9.23
N ASP A 48 2.03 -9.12 10.01
CA ASP A 48 0.61 -9.44 10.12
C ASP A 48 -0.19 -8.77 8.99
N ILE A 49 -0.98 -9.57 8.25
CA ILE A 49 -1.74 -9.07 7.09
C ILE A 49 -2.86 -8.10 7.49
N LEU A 50 -3.47 -8.27 8.67
CA LEU A 50 -4.55 -7.38 9.13
C LEU A 50 -3.97 -6.02 9.53
N GLU A 51 -2.82 -6.02 10.21
CA GLU A 51 -2.15 -4.81 10.65
C GLU A 51 -1.65 -3.98 9.46
N VAL A 52 -0.96 -4.60 8.50
CA VAL A 52 -0.49 -3.89 7.28
C VAL A 52 -1.66 -3.35 6.46
N GLU A 53 -2.76 -4.08 6.34
CA GLU A 53 -3.95 -3.62 5.63
C GLU A 53 -4.60 -2.43 6.35
N GLU A 54 -4.66 -2.43 7.68
CA GLU A 54 -5.19 -1.31 8.45
C GLU A 54 -4.39 -0.03 8.19
N TYR A 55 -3.06 -0.10 8.32
CA TYR A 55 -2.21 1.06 8.05
C TYR A 55 -2.24 1.49 6.58
N PHE A 56 -2.36 0.54 5.64
CA PHE A 56 -2.54 0.86 4.23
C PHE A 56 -3.83 1.64 3.99
N GLN A 57 -4.98 1.20 4.52
CA GLN A 57 -6.25 1.91 4.35
C GLN A 57 -6.21 3.31 4.97
N ARG A 58 -5.57 3.47 6.14
CA ARG A 58 -5.36 4.79 6.76
C ARG A 58 -4.49 5.69 5.88
N SER A 59 -3.39 5.16 5.35
CA SER A 59 -2.48 5.89 4.44
C SER A 59 -3.21 6.36 3.17
N ILE A 60 -3.99 5.49 2.52
CA ILE A 60 -4.79 5.85 1.34
C ILE A 60 -5.76 7.00 1.64
N LYS A 61 -6.42 6.95 2.81
CA LYS A 61 -7.35 7.99 3.24
C LYS A 61 -6.64 9.31 3.52
N GLU A 62 -5.53 9.28 4.23
CA GLU A 62 -4.73 10.47 4.59
C GLU A 62 -4.13 11.14 3.35
N LEU A 63 -3.64 10.34 2.39
CA LEU A 63 -3.09 10.80 1.11
C LEU A 63 -4.18 11.22 0.10
N ASN A 64 -5.46 11.00 0.42
CA ASN A 64 -6.60 11.25 -0.46
C ASN A 64 -6.45 10.57 -1.84
N ILE A 65 -5.91 9.35 -1.85
CA ILE A 65 -5.72 8.57 -3.08
C ILE A 65 -7.05 7.91 -3.44
N SER A 66 -7.56 8.22 -4.63
CA SER A 66 -8.73 7.52 -5.16
C SER A 66 -8.37 6.08 -5.52
N LYS A 67 -9.14 5.11 -5.00
CA LYS A 67 -9.00 3.69 -5.36
C LYS A 67 -9.10 3.52 -6.89
N PRO A 68 -8.02 3.08 -7.56
CA PRO A 68 -8.04 2.79 -9.00
C PRO A 68 -9.04 1.68 -9.32
N THR A 69 -9.59 1.67 -10.54
CA THR A 69 -10.43 0.57 -11.02
C THR A 69 -9.57 -0.60 -11.49
N HIS A 70 -10.11 -1.83 -11.43
CA HIS A 70 -9.41 -3.03 -11.92
C HIS A 70 -8.90 -2.86 -13.36
N GLN A 71 -9.74 -2.31 -14.25
CA GLN A 71 -9.37 -2.04 -15.64
C GLN A 71 -8.20 -1.06 -15.78
N LYS A 72 -8.05 -0.09 -14.87
CA LYS A 72 -6.93 0.86 -14.87
C LYS A 72 -5.64 0.18 -14.40
N CYS A 73 -5.75 -0.76 -13.47
CA CYS A 73 -4.59 -1.51 -12.96
C CYS A 73 -4.08 -2.59 -13.92
N ALA A 74 -4.94 -3.11 -14.79
CA ALA A 74 -4.60 -4.18 -15.76
C ALA A 74 -3.97 -3.66 -17.07
N ARG A 75 -3.66 -2.36 -17.17
CA ARG A 75 -3.09 -1.71 -18.36
C ARG A 75 -1.66 -1.27 -18.09
#